data_AF-A0A1U8J8Y4-F1
#
_entry.id   AF-A0A1U8J8Y4-F1
#
_cell.length_a   1.000
_cell.length_b   1.000
_cell.length_c   1.000
_cell.angle_alpha   90.00
_cell.angle_beta   90.00
_cell.angle_gamma   90.00
#
_symmetry.space_group_name_H-M   'P 1'
#
loop_
_entity.id
_entity.type
_entity.pdbx_description
1 polymer ?
#
loop_
_entity_poly.entity_id
_entity_poly.type
_entity_poly.pdbx_seq_one_letter_code
_entity_poly.pdbx_strand_id
1 'polypeptide(L)'
;MSQHLETVIKSRIPGIQSLINKTIAELETELSRLGKPIAADAGGKLYTIMEICRIFYQNFREHLDGVRTGGDKVYNVFNNQLPAALKRLQFDRQLSMENIRKLIIEADGYQPHLIAPEQGYRHLIESTLVTIRGPAEAAVDATHSILKDLVHKAMSETPVYSHLCLYCSCTK
;
A
#
# COMPACT_ATOMS: atom_id res chain seq x y z
N MET A 1 -19.63 70.59 3.06
CA MET A 1 -18.96 69.60 2.17
C MET A 1 -17.96 68.72 2.90
N SER A 2 -17.06 69.26 3.74
CA SER A 2 -16.07 68.46 4.52
C SER A 2 -16.70 67.41 5.45
N GLN A 3 -17.74 67.75 6.22
CA GLN A 3 -18.37 66.83 7.18
C GLN A 3 -19.10 65.65 6.51
N HIS A 4 -19.66 65.87 5.33
CA HIS A 4 -20.32 64.81 4.57
C HIS A 4 -19.29 63.78 4.08
N LEU A 5 -18.16 64.26 3.55
CA LEU A 5 -17.07 63.39 3.11
C LEU A 5 -16.50 62.56 4.27
N GLU A 6 -16.29 63.19 5.42
CA GLU A 6 -15.81 62.52 6.64
C GLU A 6 -16.78 61.43 7.11
N THR A 7 -18.09 61.70 7.07
CA THR A 7 -19.14 60.73 7.44
C THR A 7 -19.15 59.54 6.49
N VAL A 8 -19.05 59.80 5.18
CA VAL A 8 -18.99 58.74 4.15
C VAL A 8 -17.73 57.88 4.36
N ILE A 9 -16.56 58.49 4.57
CA ILE A 9 -15.31 57.76 4.80
C ILE A 9 -15.42 56.88 6.06
N LYS A 10 -15.88 57.44 7.19
CA LYS A 10 -16.06 56.67 8.43
C LYS A 10 -17.03 55.51 8.28
N SER A 11 -18.10 55.67 7.51
CA SER A 11 -19.07 54.60 7.25
C SER A 11 -18.51 53.45 6.40
N ARG A 12 -17.49 53.71 5.57
CA ARG A 12 -16.88 52.71 4.67
C ARG A 12 -15.71 51.95 5.30
N ILE A 13 -15.01 52.56 6.26
CA ILE A 13 -13.85 51.96 6.95
C ILE A 13 -14.14 50.55 7.50
N PRO A 14 -15.26 50.29 8.22
CA PRO A 14 -15.55 48.96 8.75
C PRO A 14 -15.72 47.90 7.66
N GLY A 15 -16.34 48.26 6.53
CA GLY A 15 -16.51 47.37 5.38
C GLY A 15 -15.17 47.04 4.71
N ILE A 16 -14.29 48.03 4.57
CA ILE A 16 -12.93 47.83 4.04
C ILE A 16 -12.12 46.93 4.98
N GLN A 17 -12.19 47.16 6.29
CA GLN A 17 -11.49 46.34 7.28
C GLN A 17 -11.98 44.88 7.26
N SER A 18 -13.29 44.66 7.14
CA SER A 18 -13.86 43.31 6.99
C SER A 18 -13.36 42.61 5.72
N LEU A 19 -13.31 43.33 4.58
CA LEU A 19 -12.81 42.78 3.32
C LEU A 19 -11.32 42.43 3.39
N ILE A 20 -10.50 43.28 4.00
CA ILE A 20 -9.07 43.01 4.20
C ILE A 20 -8.89 41.76 5.07
N ASN A 21 -9.58 41.69 6.21
CA ASN A 21 -9.46 40.53 7.11
C ASN A 21 -9.90 39.23 6.45
N LYS A 22 -10.98 39.27 5.66
CA LYS A 22 -11.43 38.11 4.88
C LYS A 22 -10.36 37.69 3.86
N THR A 23 -9.81 38.65 3.12
CA THR A 23 -8.77 38.39 2.11
C THR A 23 -7.51 37.82 2.75
N ILE A 24 -7.10 38.32 3.92
CA ILE A 24 -5.97 37.78 4.69
C ILE A 24 -6.22 36.32 5.05
N ALA A 25 -7.39 35.99 5.61
CA ALA A 25 -7.71 34.61 5.98
C ALA A 25 -7.74 33.66 4.77
N GLU A 26 -8.26 34.13 3.63
CA GLU A 26 -8.25 33.37 2.37
C GLU A 26 -6.82 33.12 1.88
N LEU A 27 -5.96 34.16 1.89
CA LEU A 27 -4.55 34.05 1.51
C LEU A 27 -3.75 33.16 2.47
N GLU A 28 -3.96 33.25 3.78
CA GLU A 28 -3.32 32.39 4.77
C GLU A 28 -3.72 30.92 4.61
N THR A 29 -4.99 30.67 4.26
CA THR A 29 -5.49 29.32 3.96
C THR A 29 -4.83 28.78 2.68
N GLU A 30 -4.71 29.61 1.64
CA GLU A 30 -4.04 29.23 0.40
C GLU A 30 -2.53 29.00 0.60
N LEU A 31 -1.86 29.85 1.37
CA LEU A 31 -0.44 29.70 1.71
C LEU A 31 -0.19 28.41 2.50
N SER A 32 -1.06 28.11 3.46
CA SER A 32 -1.02 26.87 4.24
C SER A 32 -1.16 25.63 3.36
N ARG A 33 -1.98 25.73 2.30
CA ARG A 33 -2.13 24.68 1.29
C ARG A 33 -0.89 24.52 0.40
N LEU A 34 -0.20 25.62 0.06
CA LEU A 34 1.02 25.59 -0.76
C LEU A 34 2.22 25.02 -0.01
N GLY A 35 2.25 25.20 1.32
CA GLY A 35 3.29 24.67 2.21
C GLY A 35 4.38 25.69 2.54
N LYS A 36 5.39 25.25 3.30
CA LYS A 36 6.50 26.11 3.71
C LYS A 36 7.47 26.36 2.54
N PRO A 37 8.06 27.56 2.44
CA PRO A 37 9.08 27.85 1.44
C PRO A 37 10.31 26.95 1.66
N ILE A 38 10.84 26.42 0.57
CA ILE A 38 12.08 25.63 0.57
C ILE A 38 13.25 26.59 0.39
N ALA A 39 14.30 26.43 1.19
CA ALA A 39 15.51 27.22 1.03
C ALA A 39 16.18 26.94 -0.33
N ALA A 40 16.64 27.99 -1.00
CA ALA A 40 17.10 27.92 -2.39
C ALA A 40 18.48 27.25 -2.55
N ASP A 41 19.26 27.19 -1.47
CA ASP A 41 20.58 26.57 -1.44
C ASP A 41 20.50 25.03 -1.47
N ALA A 42 21.63 24.39 -1.80
CA ALA A 42 21.69 22.94 -1.91
C ALA A 42 21.41 22.21 -0.59
N GLY A 43 21.81 22.78 0.56
CA GLY A 43 21.58 22.20 1.87
C GLY A 43 20.11 22.20 2.26
N GLY A 44 19.43 23.32 2.01
CA GLY A 44 17.98 23.46 2.19
C GLY A 44 17.16 22.45 1.39
N LYS A 45 17.54 22.20 0.13
CA LYS A 45 16.89 21.20 -0.73
C LYS A 45 17.11 19.78 -0.21
N LEU A 46 18.34 19.43 0.18
CA LEU A 46 18.65 18.11 0.74
C LEU A 46 17.86 17.84 2.03
N TYR A 47 17.85 18.81 2.95
CA TYR A 47 17.08 18.70 4.19
C TYR A 47 15.59 18.47 3.91
N THR A 48 15.03 19.16 2.91
CA THR A 48 13.64 18.97 2.51
C THR A 48 13.36 17.56 1.98
N ILE A 49 14.22 17.02 1.13
CA ILE A 49 14.09 15.64 0.62
C ILE A 49 14.14 14.65 1.79
N MET A 50 15.10 14.82 2.71
CA MET A 50 15.23 13.96 3.89
C MET A 50 13.97 14.01 4.76
N GLU A 51 13.39 15.20 4.97
CA GLU A 51 12.18 15.37 5.76
C GLU A 51 10.97 14.72 5.09
N ILE A 52 10.81 14.85 3.77
CA ILE A 52 9.75 14.15 3.01
C ILE A 52 9.89 12.64 3.17
N CYS A 53 11.09 12.10 2.98
CA CYS A 53 11.35 10.67 3.14
C CYS A 53 11.04 10.20 4.57
N ARG A 54 11.40 11.01 5.58
CA ARG A 54 11.14 10.72 6.99
C ARG A 54 9.64 10.67 7.30
N ILE A 55 8.88 11.65 6.81
CA ILE A 55 7.43 11.73 7.01
C ILE A 55 6.73 10.58 6.27
N PHE A 56 7.10 10.31 5.01
CA PHE A 56 6.57 9.18 4.25
C PHE A 56 6.79 7.86 5.00
N TYR A 57 8.02 7.61 5.45
CA TYR A 57 8.35 6.39 6.16
C TYR A 57 7.56 6.27 7.48
N GLN A 58 7.40 7.36 8.22
CA GLN A 58 6.62 7.39 9.44
C GLN A 58 5.13 7.05 9.17
N ASN A 59 4.53 7.67 8.15
CA ASN A 59 3.16 7.38 7.74
C ASN A 59 3.01 5.93 7.28
N PHE A 60 3.92 5.44 6.43
CA PHE A 60 3.89 4.06 5.94
C PHE A 60 4.00 3.05 7.10
N ARG A 61 4.91 3.29 8.04
CA ARG A 61 5.06 2.45 9.23
C ARG A 61 3.81 2.46 10.11
N GLU A 62 3.15 3.61 10.28
CA GLU A 62 1.89 3.69 11.04
C GLU A 62 0.75 2.93 10.34
N HIS A 63 0.69 2.97 9.01
CA HIS A 63 -0.26 2.18 8.23
C HIS A 63 -0.01 0.68 8.32
N LEU A 64 1.27 0.26 8.36
CA LEU A 64 1.67 -1.15 8.39
C LEU A 64 1.60 -1.76 9.80
N ASP A 65 2.31 -1.17 10.77
CA ASP A 65 2.52 -1.74 12.12
C ASP A 65 1.90 -0.88 13.24
N GLY A 66 1.17 0.18 12.90
CA GLY A 66 0.50 1.05 13.87
C GLY A 66 -0.88 0.55 14.28
N VAL A 67 -1.73 1.46 14.74
CA VAL A 67 -3.14 1.17 15.13
C VAL A 67 -4.05 0.97 13.90
N ARG A 68 -3.50 1.09 12.68
CA ARG A 68 -4.24 1.00 11.42
C ARG A 68 -4.28 -0.45 10.93
N THR A 69 -5.26 -0.76 10.09
CA THR A 69 -5.58 -2.14 9.67
C THR A 69 -4.62 -2.76 8.64
N GLY A 70 -3.51 -2.11 8.28
CA GLY A 70 -2.61 -2.62 7.23
C GLY A 70 -1.96 -3.95 7.60
N GLY A 71 -1.33 -4.00 8.78
CA GLY A 71 -0.72 -5.21 9.32
C GLY A 71 -1.74 -6.33 9.55
N ASP A 72 -2.92 -6.00 10.09
CA ASP A 72 -4.02 -6.96 10.29
C ASP A 72 -4.46 -7.62 8.97
N LYS A 73 -4.48 -6.87 7.87
CA LYS A 73 -4.81 -7.42 6.55
C LYS A 73 -3.76 -8.40 6.06
N VAL A 74 -2.48 -8.09 6.23
CA VAL A 74 -1.38 -9.01 5.90
C VAL A 74 -1.45 -10.26 6.78
N TYR A 75 -1.67 -10.07 8.09
CA TYR A 75 -1.86 -11.17 9.03
C TYR A 75 -3.02 -12.07 8.61
N ASN A 76 -4.15 -11.50 8.20
CA ASN A 76 -5.33 -12.23 7.75
C ASN A 76 -5.07 -13.08 6.48
N VAL A 77 -4.23 -12.59 5.56
CA VAL A 77 -3.84 -13.36 4.36
C VAL A 77 -3.16 -14.67 4.77
N PHE A 78 -2.15 -14.61 5.64
CA PHE A 78 -1.37 -15.79 6.00
C PHE A 78 -2.00 -16.67 7.08
N ASN A 79 -2.77 -16.11 8.02
CA ASN A 79 -3.34 -16.89 9.13
C ASN A 79 -4.77 -17.38 8.88
N ASN A 80 -5.48 -16.79 7.92
CA ASN A 80 -6.85 -17.19 7.62
C ASN A 80 -7.02 -17.61 6.15
N GLN A 81 -6.68 -16.75 5.19
CA GLN A 81 -6.99 -16.98 3.78
C GLN A 81 -6.19 -18.14 3.19
N LEU A 82 -4.87 -18.14 3.36
CA LEU A 82 -4.00 -19.20 2.86
C LEU A 82 -4.33 -20.56 3.51
N PRO A 83 -4.44 -20.69 4.84
CA PRO A 83 -4.87 -21.94 5.46
C PRO A 83 -6.25 -22.42 4.98
N ALA A 84 -7.20 -21.51 4.80
CA ALA A 84 -8.51 -21.86 4.26
C ALA A 84 -8.46 -22.27 2.78
N ALA A 85 -7.56 -21.71 1.97
CA ALA A 85 -7.33 -22.14 0.59
C ALA A 85 -6.66 -23.52 0.53
N LEU A 86 -5.67 -23.78 1.39
CA LEU A 86 -5.02 -25.08 1.52
C LEU A 86 -6.00 -26.17 1.97
N LYS A 87 -6.87 -25.89 2.95
CA LYS A 87 -7.93 -26.82 3.39
C LYS A 87 -8.98 -27.11 2.31
N ARG A 88 -9.14 -26.23 1.33
CA ARG A 88 -10.04 -26.42 0.18
C ARG A 88 -9.41 -27.29 -0.91
N LEU A 89 -8.10 -27.53 -0.87
CA LEU A 89 -7.46 -28.53 -1.73
C LEU A 89 -8.02 -29.90 -1.34
N GLN A 90 -8.63 -30.59 -2.30
CA GLN A 90 -9.26 -31.90 -2.08
C GLN A 90 -8.21 -33.02 -2.00
N PHE A 91 -7.29 -32.96 -1.02
CA PHE A 91 -6.24 -33.95 -0.86
C PHE A 91 -6.78 -35.35 -0.65
N ASP A 92 -7.90 -35.51 0.06
CA ASP A 92 -8.55 -36.82 0.27
C ASP A 92 -8.91 -37.51 -1.05
N ARG A 93 -9.31 -36.71 -2.06
CA ARG A 93 -9.60 -37.23 -3.39
C ARG A 93 -8.32 -37.59 -4.13
N GLN A 94 -7.31 -36.73 -4.11
CA GLN A 94 -6.03 -36.97 -4.78
C GLN A 94 -5.29 -38.18 -4.20
N LEU A 95 -5.34 -38.34 -2.88
CA LEU A 95 -4.69 -39.41 -2.11
C LEU A 95 -5.63 -40.60 -1.86
N SER A 96 -6.72 -40.72 -2.61
CA SER A 96 -7.58 -41.91 -2.52
C SER A 96 -6.82 -43.17 -2.97
N MET A 97 -7.13 -44.31 -2.36
CA MET A 97 -6.45 -45.59 -2.66
C MET A 97 -6.56 -46.00 -4.14
N GLU A 98 -7.65 -45.60 -4.82
CA GLU A 98 -7.82 -45.81 -6.25
C GLU A 98 -6.80 -45.00 -7.06
N ASN A 99 -6.71 -43.70 -6.78
CA ASN A 99 -5.77 -42.81 -7.46
C ASN A 99 -4.31 -43.18 -7.15
N ILE A 100 -3.99 -43.50 -5.89
CA ILE A 100 -2.64 -43.92 -5.50
C ILE A 100 -2.22 -45.19 -6.25
N ARG A 101 -3.07 -46.24 -6.30
CA ARG A 101 -2.74 -47.46 -7.04
C ARG A 101 -2.52 -47.18 -8.51
N LYS A 102 -3.42 -46.42 -9.14
CA LYS A 102 -3.31 -46.06 -10.55
C LYS A 102 -1.98 -45.35 -10.83
N LEU A 103 -1.67 -44.33 -10.04
CA LEU A 103 -0.51 -43.46 -10.21
C LEU A 103 0.81 -44.19 -9.94
N ILE A 104 0.85 -45.09 -8.95
CA ILE A 104 2.01 -45.98 -8.71
C ILE A 104 2.22 -46.96 -9.86
N ILE A 105 1.15 -47.63 -10.33
CA ILE A 105 1.25 -48.59 -11.44
C ILE A 105 1.68 -47.89 -12.74
N GLU A 106 1.21 -46.67 -12.98
CA GLU A 106 1.61 -45.86 -14.14
C GLU A 106 3.09 -45.44 -14.07
N ALA A 107 3.61 -45.15 -12.87
CA ALA A 107 4.98 -44.66 -12.69
C ALA A 107 6.04 -45.77 -12.60
N ASP A 108 5.81 -46.82 -11.81
CA ASP A 108 6.79 -47.91 -11.57
C ASP A 108 6.45 -49.21 -12.33
N GLY A 109 5.26 -49.31 -12.92
CA GLY A 109 4.76 -50.55 -13.50
C GLY A 109 4.37 -51.59 -12.45
N TYR A 110 4.01 -52.80 -12.93
CA TYR A 110 3.77 -53.94 -12.04
C TYR A 110 5.10 -54.47 -11.50
N GLN A 111 5.30 -54.42 -10.17
CA GLN A 111 6.47 -54.96 -9.50
C GLN A 111 6.12 -56.26 -8.76
N PRO A 112 6.48 -57.45 -9.29
CA PRO A 112 6.20 -58.74 -8.65
C PRO A 112 7.12 -59.07 -7.46
N HIS A 113 8.21 -58.31 -7.29
CA HIS A 113 9.14 -58.45 -6.17
C HIS A 113 8.89 -57.32 -5.16
N LEU A 114 9.17 -57.57 -3.87
CA LEU A 114 9.00 -56.60 -2.76
C LEU A 114 10.03 -55.45 -2.85
N ILE A 115 9.83 -54.57 -3.81
CA ILE A 115 10.58 -53.33 -4.00
C ILE A 115 9.61 -52.16 -3.77
N ALA A 116 10.10 -51.09 -3.16
CA ALA A 116 9.32 -49.89 -2.95
C ALA A 116 9.12 -49.14 -4.29
N PRO A 117 7.91 -48.66 -4.61
CA PRO A 117 7.63 -47.88 -5.81
C PRO A 117 8.13 -46.42 -5.67
N GLU A 118 9.44 -46.24 -5.80
CA GLU A 118 10.11 -44.95 -5.60
C GLU A 118 9.64 -43.87 -6.58
N GLN A 119 9.34 -44.22 -7.84
CA GLN A 119 8.87 -43.24 -8.82
C GLN A 119 7.43 -42.81 -8.54
N GLY A 120 6.58 -43.74 -8.11
CA GLY A 120 5.20 -43.51 -7.73
C GLY A 120 5.10 -42.60 -6.51
N TYR A 121 5.94 -42.81 -5.49
CA TYR A 121 6.02 -41.89 -4.34
C TYR A 121 6.46 -40.50 -4.76
N ARG A 122 7.51 -40.41 -5.60
CA ARG A 122 8.00 -39.12 -6.12
C ARG A 122 6.89 -38.39 -6.89
N HIS A 123 6.23 -39.07 -7.82
CA HIS A 123 5.18 -38.47 -8.63
C HIS A 123 3.95 -38.06 -7.79
N LEU A 124 3.59 -38.85 -6.78
CA LEU A 124 2.51 -38.51 -5.84
C LEU A 124 2.83 -37.23 -5.05
N ILE A 125 4.05 -37.10 -4.55
CA ILE A 125 4.49 -35.91 -3.82
C ILE A 125 4.52 -34.70 -4.75
N GLU A 126 5.12 -34.83 -5.94
CA GLU A 126 5.21 -33.73 -6.91
C GLU A 126 3.84 -33.23 -7.36
N SER A 127 2.93 -34.15 -7.73
CA SER A 127 1.57 -33.80 -8.15
C SER A 127 0.78 -33.09 -7.04
N THR A 128 0.99 -33.49 -5.78
CA THR A 128 0.39 -32.83 -4.62
C THR A 128 0.98 -31.44 -4.40
N LEU A 129 2.31 -31.30 -4.44
CA LEU A 129 3.01 -30.02 -4.24
C LEU A 129 2.63 -28.97 -5.28
N VAL A 130 2.42 -29.36 -6.54
CA VAL A 130 1.99 -28.44 -7.61
C VAL A 130 0.67 -27.77 -7.27
N THR A 131 -0.27 -28.45 -6.59
CA THR A 131 -1.56 -27.86 -6.21
C THR A 131 -1.47 -26.74 -5.18
N ILE A 132 -0.39 -26.70 -4.40
CA ILE A 132 -0.14 -25.68 -3.36
C ILE A 132 0.31 -24.36 -3.99
N ARG A 133 0.88 -24.40 -5.20
CA ARG A 133 1.38 -23.21 -5.90
C ARG A 133 0.32 -22.12 -6.05
N GLY A 134 -0.89 -22.48 -6.49
CA GLY A 134 -1.97 -21.50 -6.71
C GLY A 134 -2.35 -20.72 -5.44
N PRO A 135 -2.69 -21.40 -4.33
CA PRO A 135 -2.92 -20.75 -3.04
C PRO A 135 -1.75 -19.88 -2.55
N ALA A 136 -0.51 -20.32 -2.77
CA ALA A 136 0.68 -19.58 -2.36
C ALA A 136 0.87 -18.28 -3.19
N GLU A 137 0.75 -18.37 -4.52
CA GLU A 137 0.81 -17.22 -5.42
C GLU A 137 -0.29 -16.20 -5.07
N ALA A 138 -1.53 -16.66 -4.86
CA ALA A 138 -2.63 -15.80 -4.47
C ALA A 138 -2.39 -15.06 -3.13
N ALA A 139 -1.74 -15.70 -2.16
CA ALA A 139 -1.37 -15.07 -0.88
C ALA A 139 -0.30 -13.97 -1.06
N VAL A 140 0.68 -14.21 -1.92
CA VAL A 140 1.71 -13.22 -2.27
C VAL A 140 1.08 -12.03 -2.99
N ASP A 141 0.23 -12.28 -3.99
CA ASP A 141 -0.45 -11.23 -4.75
C ASP A 141 -1.36 -10.37 -3.86
N ALA A 142 -2.11 -11.00 -2.96
CA ALA A 142 -2.94 -10.28 -1.99
C ALA A 142 -2.09 -9.38 -1.09
N THR A 143 -0.96 -9.88 -0.59
CA THR A 143 -0.03 -9.11 0.25
C THR A 143 0.60 -7.96 -0.54
N HIS A 144 1.01 -8.20 -1.79
CA HIS A 144 1.52 -7.17 -2.68
C HIS A 144 0.50 -6.05 -2.89
N SER A 145 -0.76 -6.40 -3.17
CA SER A 145 -1.84 -5.42 -3.33
C SER A 145 -2.03 -4.59 -2.05
N ILE A 146 -2.05 -5.22 -0.88
CA ILE A 146 -2.16 -4.52 0.41
C ILE A 146 -1.01 -3.52 0.57
N LEU A 147 0.24 -3.98 0.43
CA LEU A 147 1.41 -3.11 0.61
C LEU A 147 1.41 -1.95 -0.38
N LYS A 148 1.04 -2.19 -1.64
CA LYS A 148 0.90 -1.16 -2.66
C LYS A 148 -0.13 -0.11 -2.22
N ASP A 149 -1.30 -0.53 -1.73
CA ASP A 149 -2.31 0.41 -1.24
C ASP A 149 -1.81 1.24 -0.05
N LEU A 150 -1.05 0.64 0.88
CA LEU A 150 -0.47 1.36 2.01
C LEU A 150 0.55 2.41 1.55
N VAL A 151 1.37 2.09 0.55
CA VAL A 151 2.30 3.06 -0.05
C VAL A 151 1.55 4.24 -0.65
N HIS A 152 0.47 4.01 -1.41
CA HIS A 152 -0.32 5.09 -2.00
C HIS A 152 -0.96 5.98 -0.93
N LYS A 153 -1.49 5.40 0.14
CA LYS A 153 -2.04 6.16 1.27
C LYS A 153 -0.97 6.97 1.97
N ALA A 154 0.18 6.37 2.30
CA ALA A 154 1.29 7.06 2.93
C ALA A 154 1.82 8.22 2.08
N MET A 155 1.90 8.05 0.76
CA MET A 155 2.24 9.13 -0.17
C MET A 155 1.21 10.26 -0.15
N SER A 156 -0.09 9.95 -0.15
CA SER A 156 -1.16 10.97 -0.13
C SER A 156 -1.20 11.78 1.18
N GLU A 157 -0.77 11.19 2.28
CA GLU A 157 -0.66 11.82 3.60
C GLU A 157 0.71 12.51 3.81
N THR A 158 1.67 12.28 2.91
CA THR A 158 2.96 12.97 2.95
C THR A 158 2.79 14.35 2.32
N PRO A 159 3.14 15.44 3.03
CA PRO A 159 2.98 16.79 2.50
C PRO A 159 3.79 16.94 1.22
N VAL A 160 3.08 17.15 0.10
CA VAL A 160 3.71 17.50 -1.17
C VAL A 160 4.08 18.97 -1.08
N TYR A 161 5.35 19.27 -0.89
CA TYR A 161 5.83 20.61 -1.18
C TYR A 161 5.63 20.82 -2.68
N SER A 162 4.69 21.70 -3.03
CA SER A 162 4.29 22.03 -4.41
C SER A 162 5.48 22.36 -5.33
N HIS A 163 6.63 22.75 -4.75
CA HIS A 163 7.91 22.92 -5.43
C HIS A 163 8.62 21.64 -5.92
N LEU A 164 8.43 20.47 -5.30
CA LEU A 164 9.02 19.22 -5.82
C LEU A 164 8.25 18.63 -7.00
N CYS A 165 6.94 18.91 -7.12
CA CYS A 165 6.13 18.44 -8.24
C CYS A 165 6.56 19.09 -9.58
N LEU A 166 7.00 20.36 -9.52
CA LEU A 166 7.63 21.06 -10.64
C LEU A 166 8.97 20.43 -11.05
N TYR A 167 9.77 19.95 -10.09
CA TYR A 167 11.06 19.33 -10.38
C TYR A 167 10.93 17.89 -10.90
N CYS A 168 9.98 17.09 -10.40
CA CYS A 168 9.77 15.72 -10.89
C CYS A 168 9.13 15.69 -12.29
N SER A 169 8.38 16.73 -12.66
CA SER A 169 7.81 16.88 -14.01
C SER A 169 8.79 17.45 -15.04
N CYS A 170 9.95 17.99 -14.62
CA CYS A 170 10.99 18.52 -15.51
C CYS A 170 12.09 17.51 -15.87
N THR A 171 12.02 16.27 -15.38
CA THR A 171 12.98 15.20 -15.71
C THR A 171 12.43 14.16 -16.69
N LYS A 172 11.38 14.50 -17.46
CA LYS A 172 10.96 13.77 -18.66
C LYS A 172 11.14 14.64 -19.89
#